data_AF-K9WAH5-F1
#
_entry.id   AF-K9WAH5-F1
#
_cell.length_a   1.000
_cell.length_b   1.000
_cell.length_c   1.000
_cell.angle_alpha   90.00
_cell.angle_beta   90.00
_cell.angle_gamma   90.00
#
_symmetry.space_group_name_H-M   'P 1'
#
loop_
_entity.id
_entity.type
_entity.pdbx_description
1 polymer ?
#
loop_
_entity_poly.entity_id
_entity_poly.type
_entity_poly.pdbx_seq_one_letter_code
_entity_poly.pdbx_strand_id
1 'polypeptide(L)'
;MPVTANTPETSLQMKPLRYRGWLISTKVVDGQLWLRWQHPRESFPRYSYPVTERGLADTIRFARYLIDLVIKMEEESLMDSAGKAS
;
A
#
# COMPACT_ATOMS: atom_id res chain seq x y z
N MET A 1 22.23 30.35 -24.22
CA MET A 1 21.40 29.23 -24.70
C MET A 1 21.05 28.37 -23.50
N PRO A 2 19.81 28.38 -22.97
CA PRO A 2 19.46 27.46 -21.89
C PRO A 2 19.21 26.07 -22.48
N VAL A 3 19.94 25.07 -21.98
CA VAL A 3 19.71 23.66 -22.30
C VAL A 3 18.47 23.23 -21.53
N THR A 4 17.32 23.17 -22.19
CA THR A 4 16.14 22.50 -21.66
C THR A 4 16.43 21.01 -21.61
N ALA A 5 16.77 20.52 -20.40
CA ALA A 5 16.83 19.10 -20.12
C ALA A 5 15.42 18.52 -20.28
N ASN A 6 15.13 17.97 -21.46
CA ASN A 6 13.99 17.09 -21.68
C ASN A 6 14.29 15.78 -20.94
N THR A 7 14.05 15.76 -19.63
CA THR A 7 13.93 14.51 -18.88
C THR A 7 12.74 13.77 -19.48
N PRO A 8 12.89 12.56 -20.04
CA PRO A 8 11.74 11.81 -20.50
C PRO A 8 10.90 11.47 -19.27
N GLU A 9 9.77 12.17 -19.09
CA GLU A 9 8.69 11.78 -18.19
C GLU A 9 8.08 10.47 -18.71
N THR A 10 8.84 9.39 -18.63
CA THR A 10 8.26 8.04 -18.51
C THR A 10 7.81 7.88 -17.06
N SER A 11 6.98 8.81 -16.58
CA SER A 11 6.20 8.55 -15.38
C SER A 11 5.18 7.50 -15.81
N LEU A 12 5.51 6.23 -15.59
CA LEU A 12 4.50 5.19 -15.47
C LEU A 12 3.54 5.72 -14.40
N GLN A 13 2.47 6.38 -14.82
CA GLN A 13 1.39 6.82 -13.95
C GLN A 13 0.71 5.54 -13.48
N MET A 14 1.33 4.88 -12.51
CA MET A 14 0.81 3.70 -11.86
C MET A 14 -0.42 4.16 -11.10
N LYS A 15 -1.58 3.99 -11.73
CA LYS A 15 -2.86 4.17 -11.05
C LYS A 15 -2.85 3.27 -9.82
N PRO A 16 -3.14 3.81 -8.64
CA PRO A 16 -3.29 2.99 -7.45
C PRO A 16 -4.34 1.90 -7.70
N LEU A 17 -4.00 0.68 -7.33
CA LEU A 17 -4.92 -0.45 -7.37
C LEU A 17 -5.73 -0.48 -6.08
N ARG A 18 -6.91 -1.11 -6.11
CA ARG A 18 -7.69 -1.37 -4.90
C ARG A 18 -7.65 -2.85 -4.54
N TYR A 19 -7.47 -3.15 -3.26
CA TYR A 19 -7.59 -4.50 -2.70
C TYR A 19 -8.52 -4.43 -1.49
N ARG A 20 -9.69 -5.09 -1.56
CA ARG A 20 -10.72 -5.05 -0.50
C ARG A 20 -11.05 -3.63 -0.01
N GLY A 21 -11.11 -2.67 -0.93
CA GLY A 21 -11.38 -1.27 -0.63
C GLY A 21 -10.16 -0.43 -0.24
N TRP A 22 -9.05 -1.06 0.14
CA TRP A 22 -7.78 -0.40 0.45
C TRP A 22 -7.05 0.04 -0.80
N LEU A 23 -6.34 1.16 -0.72
CA LEU A 23 -5.54 1.69 -1.82
C LEU A 23 -4.14 1.11 -1.77
N ILE A 24 -3.67 0.52 -2.86
CA ILE A 24 -2.31 -0.04 -3.02
C ILE A 24 -1.61 0.72 -4.12
N SER A 25 -0.42 1.21 -3.85
CA SER A 25 0.40 1.89 -4.86
C SER A 25 1.88 1.72 -4.56
N THR A 26 2.73 2.22 -5.44
CA THR A 26 4.18 2.24 -5.24
C THR A 26 4.68 3.67 -5.08
N LYS A 27 5.86 3.83 -4.50
CA LYS A 27 6.59 5.10 -4.40
C LYS A 27 8.09 4.81 -4.40
N VAL A 28 8.88 5.61 -5.11
CA VAL A 28 10.34 5.55 -4.99
C VAL A 28 10.77 6.44 -3.82
N VAL A 29 11.54 5.89 -2.90
CA VAL A 29 12.11 6.59 -1.73
C VAL A 29 13.58 6.16 -1.64
N ASP A 30 14.48 7.14 -1.58
CA ASP A 30 15.94 6.92 -1.52
C ASP A 30 16.48 5.95 -2.60
N GLY A 31 15.95 6.08 -3.82
CA GLY A 31 16.33 5.23 -4.96
C GLY A 31 15.76 3.81 -4.94
N GLN A 32 15.00 3.44 -3.91
CA GLN A 32 14.36 2.13 -3.79
C GLN A 32 12.86 2.22 -4.07
N LEU A 33 12.29 1.21 -4.72
CA LEU A 33 10.85 1.11 -4.93
C LEU A 33 10.17 0.57 -3.67
N TRP A 34 9.17 1.25 -3.15
CA TRP A 34 8.41 0.84 -1.98
C TRP A 34 6.96 0.56 -2.35
N LEU A 35 6.39 -0.49 -1.74
CA LEU A 35 4.95 -0.74 -1.78
C LEU A 35 4.27 -0.02 -0.60
N ARG A 36 3.28 0.80 -0.93
CA ARG A 36 2.46 1.55 0.03
C ARG A 36 1.00 1.09 -0.04
N TRP A 37 0.36 1.04 1.12
CA TRP A 37 -1.04 0.66 1.28
C TRP A 37 -1.74 1.60 2.25
N GLN A 38 -3.01 1.94 1.98
CA GLN A 38 -3.73 2.95 2.74
C GLN A 38 -5.17 2.50 3.03
N HIS A 39 -5.54 2.56 4.31
CA HIS A 39 -6.90 2.30 4.76
C HIS A 39 -7.84 3.40 4.24
N PRO A 40 -9.07 3.09 3.79
CA PRO A 40 -9.99 4.09 3.23
C PRO A 40 -10.38 5.22 4.21
N ARG A 41 -10.25 4.99 5.51
CA ARG A 41 -10.49 5.97 6.59
C ARG A 41 -9.21 6.69 7.06
N GLU A 42 -8.04 6.33 6.57
CA GLU A 42 -6.77 6.95 6.96
C GLU A 42 -6.30 7.95 5.91
N SER A 43 -5.73 9.08 6.35
CA SER A 43 -5.18 10.09 5.45
C SER A 43 -3.75 9.79 4.99
N PHE A 44 -3.04 8.91 5.71
CA PHE A 44 -1.63 8.62 5.47
C PHE A 44 -1.43 7.15 5.07
N PRO A 45 -0.59 6.87 4.05
CA PRO A 45 -0.28 5.50 3.66
C PRO A 45 0.73 4.87 4.62
N ARG A 46 0.60 3.55 4.79
CA ARG A 46 1.56 2.68 5.48
C ARG A 46 2.54 2.11 4.46
N TYR A 47 3.79 1.91 4.90
CA TYR A 47 4.85 1.32 4.09
C TYR A 47 5.12 -0.10 4.59
N SER A 48 5.32 -1.03 3.66
CA SER A 48 5.61 -2.43 3.98
C SER A 48 7.12 -2.66 4.02
N TYR A 49 7.72 -2.90 2.86
CA TYR A 49 9.16 -3.18 2.71
C TYR A 49 9.63 -2.65 1.34
N PRO A 50 10.92 -2.28 1.17
CA PRO A 50 11.44 -1.99 -0.17
C PRO A 50 11.32 -3.24 -1.05
N VAL A 51 10.91 -3.06 -2.30
CA VAL A 51 10.86 -4.13 -3.29
C VAL A 51 12.29 -4.56 -3.58
N THR A 52 12.63 -5.78 -3.17
CA THR A 52 13.95 -6.38 -3.39
C THR A 52 13.94 -7.32 -4.59
N GLU A 53 15.13 -7.81 -4.98
CA GLU A 53 15.28 -8.78 -6.08
C GLU A 53 14.50 -10.08 -5.88
N ARG A 54 14.17 -10.45 -4.62
CA ARG A 54 13.27 -11.58 -4.32
C ARG A 54 11.85 -11.40 -4.87
N GLY A 55 11.51 -10.18 -5.30
CA GLY A 55 10.50 -9.94 -6.31
C GLY A 55 9.29 -9.18 -5.79
N LEU A 56 8.76 -8.33 -6.66
CA LEU A 56 7.50 -7.59 -6.50
C LEU A 56 6.34 -8.50 -6.07
N ALA A 57 6.33 -9.75 -6.53
CA ALA A 57 5.29 -10.72 -6.21
C ALA A 57 5.20 -11.03 -4.70
N ASP A 58 6.34 -11.21 -4.03
CA ASP A 58 6.37 -11.50 -2.59
C ASP A 58 6.00 -10.28 -1.77
N THR A 59 6.45 -9.08 -2.18
CA THR A 59 6.03 -7.83 -1.55
C THR A 59 4.51 -7.63 -1.65
N ILE A 60 3.91 -7.95 -2.80
CA ILE A 60 2.45 -7.89 -2.98
C ILE A 60 1.74 -8.92 -2.11
N ARG A 61 2.21 -10.17 -2.07
CA ARG A 61 1.62 -11.23 -1.22
C ARG A 61 1.64 -10.83 0.26
N PHE A 62 2.78 -10.31 0.73
CA PHE A 62 2.92 -9.87 2.12
C PHE A 62 1.98 -8.70 2.46
N ALA A 63 1.86 -7.71 1.58
CA ALA A 63 0.92 -6.60 1.81
C ALA A 63 -0.55 -7.06 1.84
N ARG A 64 -0.94 -7.99 0.97
CA ARG A 64 -2.29 -8.59 1.02
C ARG A 64 -2.54 -9.29 2.34
N TYR A 65 -1.58 -10.10 2.80
CA TYR A 65 -1.66 -10.76 4.11
C TYR A 65 -1.88 -9.77 5.26
N LEU A 66 -1.11 -8.68 5.29
CA LEU A 66 -1.26 -7.65 6.33
C LEU A 66 -2.64 -6.97 6.28
N ILE A 67 -3.15 -6.67 5.08
CA ILE A 67 -4.50 -6.08 4.94
C ILE A 67 -5.57 -7.06 5.42
N ASP A 68 -5.48 -8.32 5.02
CA ASP A 68 -6.43 -9.35 5.44
C ASP A 68 -6.39 -9.56 6.95
N LEU A 69 -5.20 -9.49 7.56
CA LEU A 69 -5.03 -9.55 9.02
C LEU A 69 -5.69 -8.35 9.71
N VAL A 70 -5.49 -7.12 9.21
CA VAL A 70 -6.11 -5.92 9.79
C VAL A 70 -7.64 -6.02 9.73
N ILE A 71 -8.20 -6.40 8.58
CA ILE A 71 -9.65 -6.58 8.43
C ILE A 71 -10.17 -7.58 9.45
N LYS A 72 -9.50 -8.72 9.62
CA LYS A 72 -9.90 -9.74 10.59
C LYS A 72 -9.88 -9.22 12.02
N MET A 73 -8.86 -8.45 12.39
CA MET A 73 -8.77 -7.83 13.72
C MET A 73 -9.89 -6.80 13.96
N GLU A 74 -10.26 -6.03 12.93
CA GLU A 74 -11.37 -5.08 12.99
C GLU A 74 -12.71 -5.81 13.17
N GLU A 75 -12.93 -6.90 12.43
CA GLU A 75 -14.13 -7.74 12.56
C GLU A 75 -14.25 -8.35 13.96
N GLU A 76 -13.18 -8.93 14.49
CA GLU A 76 -13.14 -9.49 15.85
C GLU A 76 -13.41 -8.42 16.92
N SER A 77 -12.80 -7.24 16.79
CA SER A 77 -13.02 -6.12 17.72
C SER A 77 -14.47 -5.64 17.73
N LEU A 78 -15.15 -5.64 16.57
CA LEU A 78 -16.56 -5.28 16.47
C LEU A 78 -17.47 -6.34 17.12
N MET A 79 -17.14 -7.62 16.96
CA MET A 79 -17.89 -8.73 17.59
C MET A 79 -17.80 -8.69 19.12
N ASP A 80 -16.60 -8.47 19.67
CA ASP A 80 -16.40 -8.34 21.13
C ASP A 80 -17.17 -7.14 21.71
N SER A 81 -17.25 -6.05 20.95
CA SER A 81 -18.01 -4.86 21.34
C SER A 81 -19.51 -5.08 21.32
N ALA A 82 -20.02 -5.89 20.37
CA ALA A 82 -21.44 -6.24 20.27
C ALA A 82 -21.87 -7.27 21.33
N GLY A 83 -21.01 -8.24 21.66
CA GLY A 83 -21.28 -9.27 22.67
C GLY A 83 -21.28 -8.76 24.11
N LYS A 84 -20.60 -7.63 24.41
CA LYS A 84 -20.62 -6.99 25.73
C LYS A 84 -21.85 -6.11 25.99
N ALA A 85 -22.65 -5.82 24.98
CA ALA A 85 -23.83 -4.97 25.09
C ALA A 85 -25.13 -5.76 25.34
N SER A 86 -25.04 -7.07 25.60
CA SER A 86 -26.18 -7.98 25.72
C SER A 86 -26.31 -8.64 27.08
#